data_AF-A0A965IAM6-F1
#
_entry.id   AF-A0A965IAM6-F1
#
_cell.length_a   1.000
_cell.length_b   1.000
_cell.length_c   1.000
_cell.angle_alpha   90.00
_cell.angle_beta   90.00
_cell.angle_gamma   90.00
#
_symmetry.space_group_name_H-M   'P 1'
#
loop_
_entity.id
_entity.type
_entity.pdbx_description
1 polymer ?
#
loop_
_entity_poly.entity_id
_entity_poly.type
_entity_poly.pdbx_seq_one_letter_code
_entity_poly.pdbx_strand_id
1 'polypeptide(L)'
;MNTPLDRLLSRVETLIDRIEGVLPQPLGAPDWKASVAYRYRKRSSGHGVLEPVKNVANLQLTDLKEIEQQKEKIQRNTEQFVKGLPANNVLLTGARGTGKSSLIKACLNTYAKQGLRLIEVDKDDLVDLPDIIDVVSARPEKFIVFC
;
A
#
# COMPACT_ATOMS: atom_id res chain seq x y z
N MET A 1 51.89 -1.76 15.17
CA MET A 1 51.38 -3.04 15.69
C MET A 1 49.95 -2.78 16.13
N ASN A 2 48.93 -3.26 15.41
CA ASN A 2 47.54 -3.07 15.84
C ASN A 2 47.33 -3.81 17.17
N THR A 3 46.91 -3.07 18.18
CA THR A 3 46.64 -3.60 19.51
C THR A 3 45.45 -4.57 19.44
N PRO A 4 45.36 -5.58 20.33
CA PRO A 4 44.20 -6.47 20.41
C PRO A 4 42.87 -5.71 20.51
N LEU A 5 42.90 -4.52 21.10
CA LEU A 5 41.78 -3.59 21.20
C LEU A 5 41.32 -3.04 19.83
N ASP A 6 42.23 -2.68 18.93
CA ASP A 6 41.88 -2.15 17.59
C ASP A 6 41.21 -3.20 16.71
N ARG A 7 41.63 -4.46 16.87
CA ARG A 7 40.97 -5.60 16.20
C ARG A 7 39.59 -5.89 16.78
N LEU A 8 39.38 -5.63 18.07
CA LEU A 8 38.08 -5.80 18.70
C LEU A 8 37.13 -4.68 18.26
N LEU A 9 37.60 -3.43 18.26
CA LEU A 9 36.84 -2.27 17.80
C LEU A 9 36.37 -2.41 16.35
N SER A 10 37.28 -2.77 15.43
CA SER A 10 36.91 -2.97 14.02
C SER A 10 35.90 -4.12 13.80
N ARG A 11 35.97 -5.19 14.62
CA ARG A 11 34.97 -6.27 14.59
C ARG A 11 33.63 -5.83 15.17
N VAL A 12 33.63 -4.97 16.18
CA VAL A 12 32.40 -4.39 16.75
C VAL A 12 31.74 -3.45 15.74
N GLU A 13 32.49 -2.57 15.08
CA GLU A 13 31.97 -1.72 14.00
C GLU A 13 31.31 -2.55 12.90
N THR A 14 32.00 -3.60 12.43
CA THR A 14 31.45 -4.51 11.41
C THR A 14 30.17 -5.23 11.88
N LEU A 15 30.06 -5.53 13.17
CA LEU A 15 28.86 -6.13 13.75
C LEU A 15 27.72 -5.12 13.87
N ILE A 16 28.02 -3.88 14.26
CA ILE A 16 27.04 -2.80 14.36
C ILE A 16 26.45 -2.52 12.96
N ASP A 17 27.29 -2.37 11.94
CA ASP A 17 26.82 -2.16 10.55
C ASP A 17 25.91 -3.29 10.06
N ARG A 18 26.22 -4.54 10.43
CA ARG A 18 25.40 -5.70 10.10
C ARG A 18 24.10 -5.74 10.88
N ILE A 19 24.10 -5.33 12.14
CA ILE A 19 22.90 -5.29 12.98
C ILE A 19 21.99 -4.16 12.53
N GLU A 20 22.52 -2.98 12.19
CA GLU A 20 21.74 -1.87 11.61
C GLU A 20 21.05 -2.28 10.31
N GLY A 21 21.67 -3.13 9.49
CA GLY A 21 21.07 -3.70 8.28
C GLY A 21 19.99 -4.78 8.52
N VAL A 22 19.80 -5.23 9.77
CA VAL A 22 18.86 -6.31 10.15
C VAL A 22 17.78 -5.81 11.12
N LEU A 23 18.00 -4.68 11.80
CA LEU A 23 17.02 -4.09 12.70
C LEU A 23 15.76 -3.66 11.95
N PRO A 24 14.55 -4.03 12.41
CA PRO A 24 13.30 -3.63 11.79
C PRO A 24 13.22 -2.10 11.69
N GLN A 25 13.42 -1.56 10.49
CA GLN A 25 13.21 -0.15 10.24
C GLN A 25 11.70 0.11 10.11
N PRO A 26 11.20 1.22 10.67
CA PRO A 26 9.81 1.61 10.50
C PRO A 26 9.50 1.80 9.01
N LEU A 27 8.26 1.49 8.62
CA LEU A 27 7.83 1.61 7.23
C LEU A 27 8.08 3.05 6.74
N GLY A 28 8.94 3.18 5.74
CA GLY A 28 9.26 4.47 5.12
C GLY A 28 8.19 4.91 4.13
N ALA A 29 7.94 6.21 4.06
CA ALA A 29 7.10 6.79 3.01
C ALA A 29 7.78 6.63 1.62
N PRO A 30 7.08 6.09 0.61
CA PRO A 30 7.59 6.04 -0.76
C PRO A 30 7.56 7.43 -1.40
N ASP A 31 8.13 7.54 -2.60
CA ASP A 31 7.85 8.69 -3.46
C ASP A 31 6.39 8.63 -3.93
N TRP A 32 5.53 9.41 -3.27
CA TRP A 32 4.10 9.50 -3.56
C TRP A 32 3.77 10.03 -4.97
N LYS A 33 4.74 10.63 -5.67
CA LYS A 33 4.58 11.08 -7.06
C LYS A 33 4.89 9.98 -8.07
N ALA A 34 5.54 8.89 -7.66
CA ALA A 34 5.96 7.81 -8.55
C ALA A 34 4.77 7.01 -9.10
N SER A 35 3.67 6.89 -8.34
CA SER A 35 2.45 6.23 -8.81
C SER A 35 1.20 6.68 -8.05
N VAL A 36 0.03 6.33 -8.59
CA VAL A 36 -1.26 6.46 -7.91
C VAL A 36 -1.65 5.18 -7.16
N ALA A 37 -0.91 4.09 -7.37
CA ALA A 37 -1.08 2.82 -6.69
C ALA A 37 0.25 2.29 -6.15
N TYR A 38 0.20 1.66 -4.99
CA TYR A 38 1.34 1.08 -4.30
C TYR A 38 1.00 -0.36 -3.88
N ARG A 39 2.03 -1.17 -3.72
CA ARG A 39 1.92 -2.52 -3.16
C ARG A 39 2.81 -2.61 -1.93
N TYR A 40 2.23 -3.00 -0.82
CA TYR A 40 2.99 -3.37 0.36
C TYR A 40 3.65 -4.72 0.13
N ARG A 41 4.94 -4.81 0.47
CA ARG A 41 5.70 -6.06 0.46
C ARG A 41 6.62 -6.13 1.66
N LYS A 42 6.61 -7.28 2.32
CA LYS A 42 7.62 -7.62 3.32
C LYS A 42 8.88 -8.17 2.63
N ARG A 43 10.03 -7.56 2.90
CA ARG A 43 11.33 -8.07 2.46
C ARG A 43 11.80 -9.18 3.37
N SER A 44 12.75 -9.99 2.88
CA SER A 44 13.36 -11.09 3.63
C SER A 44 14.02 -10.66 4.94
N SER A 45 14.40 -9.38 5.07
CA SER A 45 14.93 -8.78 6.29
C SER A 45 13.85 -8.41 7.33
N GLY A 46 12.57 -8.68 7.03
CA GLY A 46 11.43 -8.34 7.90
C GLY A 46 10.87 -6.93 7.70
N HIS A 47 11.50 -6.09 6.86
CA HIS A 47 11.03 -4.72 6.60
C HIS A 47 9.90 -4.68 5.58
N GLY A 48 8.83 -3.98 5.92
CA GLY A 48 7.79 -3.58 4.98
C GLY A 48 8.26 -2.45 4.06
N VAL A 49 7.88 -2.52 2.79
CA VAL A 49 8.11 -1.44 1.81
C VAL A 49 6.86 -1.24 0.96
N LEU A 50 6.51 0.02 0.69
CA LEU A 50 5.49 0.39 -0.30
C LEU A 50 6.15 0.58 -1.68
N GLU A 51 5.97 -0.38 -2.57
CA GLU A 51 6.51 -0.31 -3.94
C GLU A 51 5.49 0.35 -4.88
N PRO A 52 5.88 1.33 -5.72
CA PRO A 52 4.97 1.93 -6.69
C PRO A 52 4.58 0.92 -7.77
N VAL A 53 3.28 0.83 -8.06
CA VAL A 53 2.77 0.01 -9.16
C VAL A 53 3.03 0.76 -10.47
N LYS A 54 3.99 0.27 -11.25
CA LYS A 54 4.41 0.90 -12.52
C LYS A 54 3.30 0.92 -13.58
N ASN A 55 2.57 -0.19 -13.69
CA ASN A 55 1.51 -0.37 -14.68
C ASN A 55 0.18 -0.55 -13.95
N VAL A 56 -0.52 0.56 -13.70
CA VAL A 56 -1.90 0.51 -13.24
C VAL A 56 -2.76 0.10 -14.42
N ALA A 57 -3.56 -0.96 -14.25
CA ALA A 57 -4.43 -1.46 -15.31
C ALA A 57 -5.38 -0.35 -15.77
N ASN A 58 -5.40 -0.06 -17.07
CA ASN A 58 -6.33 0.92 -17.65
C ASN A 58 -7.71 0.27 -17.82
N LEU A 59 -8.49 0.28 -16.74
CA LEU A 59 -9.80 -0.33 -16.65
C LEU A 59 -10.82 0.75 -16.24
N GLN A 60 -11.91 0.86 -16.97
CA GLN A 60 -13.01 1.76 -16.63
C GLN A 60 -14.17 1.00 -15.96
N LEU A 61 -15.00 1.73 -15.22
CA LEU A 61 -16.20 1.15 -14.60
C LEU A 61 -17.19 0.59 -15.64
N THR A 62 -17.18 1.14 -16.86
CA THR A 62 -18.00 0.67 -17.99
C THR A 62 -17.54 -0.67 -18.56
N ASP A 63 -16.28 -1.06 -18.34
CA ASP A 63 -15.72 -2.32 -18.87
C ASP A 63 -16.16 -3.54 -18.06
N LEU A 64 -16.59 -3.30 -16.81
CA LEU A 64 -17.12 -4.33 -15.92
C LEU A 64 -18.59 -4.56 -16.23
N LYS A 65 -18.98 -5.76 -16.65
CA LYS A 65 -20.36 -6.09 -17.02
C LYS A 65 -21.04 -6.92 -15.94
N GLU A 66 -22.36 -6.85 -15.88
CA GLU A 66 -23.23 -7.69 -15.02
C GLU A 66 -23.07 -7.46 -13.51
N ILE A 67 -22.53 -6.29 -13.10
CA ILE A 67 -22.29 -5.93 -11.69
C ILE A 67 -22.73 -4.50 -11.35
N GLU A 68 -23.73 -3.99 -12.07
CA GLU A 68 -24.23 -2.61 -12.01
C GLU A 68 -24.58 -2.16 -10.59
N GLN A 69 -25.31 -2.99 -9.82
CA GLN A 69 -25.68 -2.64 -8.45
C GLN A 69 -24.46 -2.48 -7.53
N GLN A 70 -23.44 -3.34 -7.68
CA GLN A 70 -22.20 -3.26 -6.93
C GLN A 70 -21.39 -2.04 -7.34
N LYS A 71 -21.33 -1.74 -8.65
CA LYS A 71 -20.66 -0.55 -9.19
C LYS A 71 -21.23 0.73 -8.60
N GLU A 72 -22.54 0.91 -8.65
CA GLU A 72 -23.19 2.13 -8.13
C GLU A 72 -22.91 2.34 -6.64
N LYS A 73 -23.00 1.28 -5.83
CA LYS A 73 -22.73 1.35 -4.39
C LYS A 73 -21.28 1.75 -4.10
N ILE A 74 -20.32 1.10 -4.76
CA ILE A 74 -18.90 1.40 -4.57
C ILE A 74 -18.54 2.78 -5.10
N GLN A 75 -19.06 3.15 -6.26
CA GLN A 75 -18.82 4.45 -6.87
C GLN A 75 -19.33 5.57 -5.96
N ARG A 76 -20.56 5.48 -5.46
CA ARG A 76 -21.13 6.46 -4.53
C ARG A 76 -20.32 6.58 -3.24
N ASN A 77 -19.94 5.44 -2.64
CA ASN A 77 -19.15 5.42 -1.41
C ASN A 77 -17.75 6.02 -1.63
N THR A 78 -17.10 5.69 -2.75
CA THR A 78 -15.77 6.20 -3.11
C THR A 78 -15.82 7.70 -3.42
N GLU A 79 -16.86 8.15 -4.10
CA GLU A 79 -17.07 9.58 -4.38
C GLU A 79 -17.24 10.38 -3.09
N GLN A 80 -18.02 9.87 -2.13
CA GLN A 80 -18.13 10.48 -0.80
C GLN A 80 -16.78 10.53 -0.10
N PHE A 81 -16.04 9.41 -0.09
CA PHE A 81 -14.73 9.32 0.54
C PHE A 81 -13.73 10.34 -0.02
N VAL A 82 -13.66 10.45 -1.36
CA VAL A 82 -12.79 11.40 -2.07
C VAL A 82 -13.17 12.85 -1.77
N LYS A 83 -14.47 13.14 -1.62
CA LYS A 83 -14.97 14.46 -1.23
C LYS A 83 -14.81 14.77 0.27
N GLY A 84 -14.28 13.85 1.07
CA GLY A 84 -14.17 14.02 2.52
C GLY A 84 -15.51 13.92 3.26
N LEU A 85 -16.54 13.35 2.61
CA LEU A 85 -17.83 13.05 3.21
C LEU A 85 -17.79 11.69 3.91
N PRO A 86 -18.76 11.39 4.80
CA PRO A 86 -18.87 10.07 5.42
C PRO A 86 -18.91 8.96 4.36
N ALA A 87 -18.03 7.96 4.54
CA ALA A 87 -17.92 6.79 3.68
C ALA A 87 -17.70 5.55 4.54
N ASN A 88 -18.09 4.39 4.02
CA ASN A 88 -18.02 3.11 4.73
C ASN A 88 -16.79 2.33 4.32
N ASN A 89 -16.27 1.54 5.26
CA ASN A 89 -15.41 0.41 4.92
C ASN A 89 -16.24 -0.63 4.17
N VAL A 90 -15.69 -1.13 3.07
CA VAL A 90 -16.40 -2.05 2.16
C VAL A 90 -15.82 -3.44 2.27
N LEU A 91 -16.69 -4.43 2.47
CA LEU A 91 -16.36 -5.83 2.26
C LEU A 91 -16.85 -6.29 0.88
N LEU A 92 -15.93 -6.61 -0.03
CA LEU A 92 -16.27 -7.22 -1.32
C LEU A 92 -16.19 -8.75 -1.21
N THR A 93 -17.32 -9.43 -1.31
CA THR A 93 -17.41 -10.90 -1.23
C THR A 93 -17.69 -11.52 -2.61
N GLY A 94 -17.34 -12.80 -2.78
CA GLY A 94 -17.58 -13.57 -4.00
C GLY A 94 -16.40 -14.44 -4.43
N ALA A 95 -16.61 -15.35 -5.38
CA ALA A 95 -15.60 -16.29 -5.86
C ALA A 95 -14.35 -15.60 -6.48
N ARG A 96 -13.24 -16.31 -6.60
CA ARG A 96 -12.05 -15.81 -7.33
C ARG A 96 -12.43 -15.53 -8.79
N GLY A 97 -11.92 -14.43 -9.35
CA GLY A 97 -12.21 -14.04 -10.75
C GLY A 97 -13.49 -13.25 -10.97
N THR A 98 -14.27 -12.95 -9.93
CA THR A 98 -15.53 -12.15 -10.01
C THR A 98 -15.32 -10.63 -10.14
N GLY A 99 -14.12 -10.19 -10.52
CA GLY A 99 -13.88 -8.77 -10.80
C GLY A 99 -13.76 -7.83 -9.59
N LYS A 100 -13.64 -8.33 -8.36
CA LYS A 100 -13.47 -7.48 -7.15
C LYS A 100 -12.28 -6.52 -7.22
N SER A 101 -11.08 -7.05 -7.51
CA SER A 101 -9.87 -6.22 -7.69
C SER A 101 -10.01 -5.28 -8.90
N SER A 102 -10.66 -5.76 -9.96
CA SER A 102 -10.96 -4.96 -11.15
C SER A 102 -11.87 -3.76 -10.82
N LEU A 103 -12.90 -3.96 -9.99
CA LEU A 103 -13.79 -2.89 -9.53
C LEU A 103 -13.04 -1.80 -8.77
N ILE A 104 -12.16 -2.18 -7.84
CA ILE A 104 -11.35 -1.23 -7.08
C ILE A 104 -10.38 -0.47 -8.02
N LYS A 105 -9.73 -1.17 -8.95
CA LYS A 105 -8.83 -0.55 -9.95
C LYS A 105 -9.57 0.42 -10.87
N ALA A 106 -10.79 0.09 -11.27
CA ALA A 106 -11.64 1.00 -12.06
C ALA A 106 -12.04 2.26 -11.26
N CYS A 107 -12.32 2.12 -9.96
CA CYS A 107 -12.57 3.26 -9.08
C CYS A 107 -11.32 4.13 -8.94
N LEU A 108 -10.15 3.52 -8.76
CA LEU A 108 -8.87 4.26 -8.75
C LEU A 108 -8.71 5.09 -10.01
N ASN A 109 -8.88 4.50 -11.20
CA ASN A 109 -8.72 5.24 -12.45
C ASN A 109 -9.70 6.42 -12.58
N THR A 110 -10.93 6.25 -12.06
CA THR A 110 -11.97 7.28 -12.10
C THR A 110 -11.63 8.47 -11.18
N TYR A 111 -11.11 8.20 -9.98
CA TYR A 111 -10.93 9.21 -8.94
C TYR A 111 -9.47 9.57 -8.63
N ALA A 112 -8.47 8.98 -9.31
CA ALA A 112 -7.05 9.26 -9.07
C ALA A 112 -6.68 10.74 -9.23
N LYS A 113 -7.34 11.43 -10.17
CA LYS A 113 -7.16 12.89 -10.39
C LYS A 113 -7.72 13.73 -9.24
N GLN A 114 -8.61 13.18 -8.43
CA GLN A 114 -9.22 13.83 -7.27
C GLN A 114 -8.47 13.49 -5.97
N GLY A 115 -7.30 12.85 -6.07
CA GLY A 115 -6.47 12.51 -4.91
C GLY A 115 -6.71 11.10 -4.34
N LEU A 116 -7.46 10.24 -5.03
CA LEU A 116 -7.55 8.83 -4.65
C LEU A 116 -6.23 8.11 -4.94
N ARG A 117 -5.80 7.29 -3.98
CA ARG A 117 -4.63 6.41 -4.03
C ARG A 117 -5.03 5.02 -3.60
N LEU A 118 -4.28 4.02 -4.08
CA LEU A 118 -4.54 2.62 -3.80
C LEU A 118 -3.32 1.96 -3.18
N ILE A 119 -3.52 1.16 -2.13
CA ILE A 119 -2.48 0.31 -1.55
C ILE A 119 -3.00 -1.14 -1.56
N GLU A 120 -2.28 -2.01 -2.26
CA GLU A 120 -2.51 -3.45 -2.26
C GLU A 120 -1.64 -4.08 -1.17
N VAL A 121 -2.24 -4.88 -0.28
CA VAL A 121 -1.56 -5.59 0.82
C VAL A 121 -1.94 -7.05 0.72
N ASP A 122 -0.98 -7.96 0.84
CA ASP A 122 -1.32 -9.39 0.88
C ASP A 122 -2.09 -9.72 2.18
N LYS A 123 -2.89 -10.78 2.15
CA LYS A 123 -3.67 -11.22 3.31
C LYS A 123 -2.77 -11.55 4.50
N ASP A 124 -1.63 -12.16 4.23
CA ASP A 124 -0.68 -12.58 5.26
C ASP A 124 0.05 -11.37 5.89
N ASP A 125 0.07 -10.23 5.17
CA ASP A 125 0.73 -8.98 5.56
C ASP A 125 -0.23 -7.97 6.22
N LEU A 126 -1.52 -8.30 6.39
CA LEU A 126 -2.51 -7.41 7.03
C LEU A 126 -2.19 -7.06 8.49
N VAL A 127 -1.32 -7.84 9.15
CA VAL A 127 -0.82 -7.53 10.49
C VAL A 127 -0.05 -6.21 10.54
N ASP A 128 0.56 -5.79 9.42
CA ASP A 128 1.35 -4.57 9.30
C ASP A 128 0.47 -3.35 8.89
N LEU A 129 -0.86 -3.50 8.87
CA LEU A 129 -1.79 -2.42 8.51
C LEU A 129 -1.63 -1.16 9.38
N PRO A 130 -1.40 -1.23 10.71
CA PRO A 130 -1.16 -0.03 11.53
C PRO A 130 0.02 0.81 11.01
N ASP A 131 1.13 0.17 10.62
CA ASP A 131 2.30 0.85 10.11
C ASP A 131 2.01 1.55 8.77
N ILE A 132 1.21 0.91 7.91
CA ILE A 132 0.73 1.52 6.66
C ILE A 132 -0.14 2.74 6.95
N ILE A 133 -1.06 2.64 7.93
CA ILE A 133 -1.95 3.74 8.33
C ILE A 133 -1.14 4.94 8.83
N ASP A 134 -0.15 4.71 9.68
CA ASP A 134 0.70 5.78 10.23
C ASP A 134 1.38 6.58 9.10
N VAL A 135 1.90 5.88 8.09
CA VAL A 135 2.57 6.47 6.93
C VAL A 135 1.62 7.29 6.04
N VAL A 136 0.35 6.88 5.90
CA VAL A 136 -0.62 7.59 5.04
C VAL A 136 -1.48 8.61 5.78
N SER A 137 -1.56 8.54 7.11
CA SER A 137 -2.46 9.40 7.92
C SER A 137 -2.17 10.89 7.78
N ALA A 138 -0.90 11.26 7.58
CA ALA A 138 -0.46 12.65 7.42
C ALA A 138 -0.65 13.21 6.00
N ARG A 139 -1.15 12.39 5.06
CA ARG A 139 -1.28 12.76 3.65
C ARG A 139 -2.63 13.42 3.35
N PRO A 140 -2.68 14.39 2.42
CA PRO A 140 -3.95 14.96 1.96
C PRO A 140 -4.74 14.01 1.04
N GLU A 141 -4.07 13.04 0.40
CA GLU A 141 -4.70 12.04 -0.44
C GLU A 141 -5.64 11.10 0.34
N LYS A 142 -6.53 10.43 -0.39
CA LYS A 142 -7.44 9.42 0.14
C LYS A 142 -6.96 8.04 -0.26
N PHE A 143 -6.69 7.18 0.71
CA PHE A 143 -6.13 5.86 0.46
C PHE A 143 -7.19 4.78 0.62
N ILE A 144 -7.37 3.96 -0.42
CA ILE A 144 -8.04 2.67 -0.29
C ILE A 144 -6.96 1.62 -0.06
N VAL A 145 -7.03 0.91 1.06
CA VAL A 145 -6.22 -0.28 1.32
C VAL A 145 -7.07 -1.50 1.00
N PHE A 146 -6.56 -2.41 0.18
CA PHE A 146 -7.27 -3.64 -0.17
C PHE A 146 -6.32 -4.84 -0.18
N CYS A 147 -6.92 -6.01 0.06
CA CYS A 147 -6.28 -7.33 0.06
C CYS A 147 -6.91 -8.22 -1.02
#